data_AF-A0A1U7D7G9-F1
#
_entry.id   AF-A0A1U7D7G9-F1
#
_cell.length_a   1.000
_cell.length_b   1.000
_cell.length_c   1.000
_cell.angle_alpha   90.00
_cell.angle_beta   90.00
_cell.angle_gamma   90.00
#
_symmetry.space_group_name_H-M   'P 1'
#
loop_
_entity.id
_entity.type
_entity.pdbx_description
1 polymer ?
#
loop_
_entity_poly.entity_id
_entity_poly.type
_entity_poly.pdbx_seq_one_letter_code
_entity_poly.pdbx_strand_id
1 'polypeptide(L)'
;MHHTDETELYAQHPLPSQLEALRAENARLESDLRAFVALALQNGMRSYCEARHPELTSEIDSGIKRARSQAERKYDRVLEALRHVPDLHATQGETGERTYYRNTEDDVAYLEHGLVNRRFMLSGIWVAPAYRGRGIAHAILRRLVEAADEVGLGIELRHDPFGDQGLDRAALEAFYNRHGFQRHEATPGGLFRFPRTPLDQHARPSGTSH
;
A
#
# COMPACT_ATOMS: atom_id res chain seq x y z
N MET A 1 24.62 -63.75 -41.84
CA MET A 1 23.86 -62.81 -42.68
C MET A 1 22.40 -63.16 -42.48
N HIS A 2 21.51 -62.36 -41.88
CA HIS A 2 21.39 -60.91 -41.87
C HIS A 2 20.92 -60.37 -40.51
N HIS A 3 21.31 -59.11 -40.28
CA HIS A 3 21.09 -58.17 -39.18
C HIS A 3 19.92 -58.36 -38.22
N THR A 4 20.28 -58.37 -36.92
CA THR A 4 19.61 -57.63 -35.85
C THR A 4 19.59 -56.13 -36.17
N ASP A 5 18.42 -55.51 -36.06
CA ASP A 5 18.18 -54.07 -36.03
C ASP A 5 17.06 -53.91 -34.99
N GLU A 6 17.33 -53.82 -33.68
CA GLU A 6 17.92 -52.68 -32.97
C GLU A 6 17.37 -51.33 -33.42
N THR A 7 16.05 -51.15 -33.37
CA THR A 7 15.46 -49.80 -33.21
C THR A 7 14.05 -49.85 -32.61
N GLU A 8 13.89 -50.52 -31.46
CA GLU A 8 12.86 -50.09 -30.51
C GLU A 8 13.35 -48.81 -29.85
N LEU A 9 13.09 -47.69 -30.53
CA LEU A 9 13.24 -46.36 -29.99
C LEU A 9 12.20 -46.20 -28.89
N TYR A 10 12.50 -46.66 -27.67
CA TYR A 10 11.71 -46.38 -26.48
C TYR A 10 11.60 -44.85 -26.37
N ALA A 11 10.43 -44.30 -26.73
CA ALA A 11 10.03 -42.99 -26.26
C ALA A 11 10.00 -43.10 -24.73
N GLN A 12 11.10 -42.71 -24.08
CA GLN A 12 11.20 -42.65 -22.64
C GLN A 12 10.17 -41.62 -22.16
N HIS A 13 8.98 -42.08 -21.80
CA HIS A 13 8.03 -41.26 -21.09
C HIS A 13 8.69 -40.86 -19.77
N PRO A 14 8.85 -39.56 -19.49
CA PRO A 14 9.52 -39.13 -18.27
C PRO A 14 8.79 -39.70 -17.06
N LEU A 15 9.57 -40.18 -16.09
CA LEU A 15 9.02 -40.67 -14.83
C LEU A 15 8.22 -39.55 -14.16
N PRO A 16 7.16 -39.84 -13.38
CA PRO A 16 6.32 -38.81 -12.75
C PRO A 16 7.10 -37.73 -11.99
N SER A 17 8.18 -38.10 -11.31
CA SER A 17 9.08 -37.17 -10.61
C SER A 17 9.88 -36.24 -11.55
N GLN A 18 10.24 -36.72 -12.74
CA GLN A 18 10.88 -35.89 -13.78
C GLN A 18 9.87 -34.92 -14.41
N LEU A 19 8.62 -35.37 -14.59
CA LEU A 19 7.54 -34.52 -15.08
C LEU A 19 7.21 -33.39 -14.09
N GLU A 20 7.21 -33.69 -12.79
CA GLU A 20 7.04 -32.70 -11.72
C GLU A 20 8.19 -31.68 -11.69
N ALA A 21 9.44 -32.15 -11.79
CA ALA A 21 10.60 -31.27 -11.85
C ALA A 21 10.55 -30.34 -13.08
N LEU A 22 10.17 -30.86 -14.26
CA LEU A 22 10.01 -30.07 -15.48
C LEU A 22 8.88 -29.04 -15.36
N ARG A 23 7.77 -29.38 -14.70
CA ARG A 23 6.68 -28.42 -14.44
C ARG A 23 7.12 -27.30 -13.50
N ALA A 24 7.86 -27.64 -12.45
CA ALA A 24 8.39 -26.65 -11.52
C ALA A 24 9.38 -25.70 -12.21
N GLU A 25 10.26 -26.23 -13.06
CA GLU A 25 11.20 -25.41 -13.82
C GLU A 25 10.49 -24.52 -14.86
N ASN A 26 9.49 -25.05 -15.58
CA ASN A 26 8.69 -24.22 -16.49
C ASN A 26 7.97 -23.09 -15.75
N ALA A 27 7.36 -23.36 -14.59
CA ALA A 27 6.70 -22.32 -13.80
C ALA A 27 7.68 -21.24 -13.33
N ARG A 28 8.91 -21.63 -12.98
CA ARG A 28 9.99 -20.70 -12.64
C ARG A 28 10.40 -19.85 -13.85
N LEU A 29 10.65 -20.46 -15.01
CA LEU A 29 11.03 -19.75 -16.23
C LEU A 29 9.93 -18.79 -16.69
N GLU A 30 8.66 -19.18 -16.57
CA GLU A 30 7.52 -18.30 -16.84
C GLU A 30 7.48 -17.11 -15.89
N SER A 31 7.75 -17.33 -14.60
CA SER A 31 7.85 -16.26 -13.61
C SER A 31 8.99 -15.30 -13.92
N ASP A 32 10.17 -15.81 -14.27
CA ASP A 32 11.34 -15.02 -14.64
C ASP A 32 11.09 -14.19 -15.91
N LEU A 33 10.45 -14.79 -16.92
CA LEU A 33 10.05 -14.08 -18.14
C LEU A 33 9.04 -12.96 -17.83
N ARG A 34 8.03 -13.23 -16.99
CA ARG A 34 7.07 -12.21 -16.57
C ARG A 34 7.76 -11.04 -15.85
N ALA A 35 8.71 -11.34 -14.96
CA ALA A 35 9.50 -10.33 -14.25
C ALA A 35 10.35 -9.49 -15.22
N PHE A 36 11.00 -10.14 -16.19
CA PHE A 36 11.76 -9.46 -17.24
C PHE A 36 10.89 -8.50 -18.07
N VAL A 37 9.73 -8.97 -18.54
CA VAL A 37 8.79 -8.13 -19.31
C VAL A 37 8.29 -6.95 -18.48
N ALA A 38 7.96 -7.18 -17.20
CA ALA A 38 7.53 -6.10 -16.30
C ALA A 38 8.62 -5.03 -16.12
N LEU A 39 9.88 -5.43 -15.95
CA LEU A 39 11.01 -4.52 -15.82
C LEU A 39 11.26 -3.76 -17.14
N ALA A 40 11.19 -4.44 -18.28
CA ALA A 40 11.35 -3.82 -19.59
C ALA A 40 10.26 -2.76 -19.85
N LEU A 41 9.00 -3.04 -19.49
CA LEU A 41 7.90 -2.08 -19.53
C LEU A 41 8.16 -0.86 -18.64
N GLN A 42 8.66 -1.08 -17.42
CA GLN A 42 9.00 0.01 -16.49
C GLN A 42 10.12 0.92 -17.03
N ASN A 43 11.04 0.37 -17.84
CA ASN A 43 12.14 1.12 -18.46
C ASN A 43 11.79 1.64 -19.88
N GLY A 44 10.51 1.70 -20.24
CA GLY A 44 10.04 2.33 -21.47
C GLY A 44 10.16 1.48 -22.73
N MET A 45 10.48 0.18 -22.62
CA MET A 45 10.64 -0.73 -23.77
C MET A 45 9.29 -1.29 -24.27
N ARG A 46 8.24 -0.46 -24.28
CA ARG A 46 6.87 -0.90 -24.58
C ARG A 46 6.74 -1.54 -25.95
N SER A 47 7.24 -0.90 -27.01
CA SER A 47 7.15 -1.43 -28.37
C SER A 47 7.85 -2.80 -28.53
N TYR A 48 8.96 -3.01 -27.82
CA TYR A 48 9.64 -4.31 -27.79
C TYR A 48 8.75 -5.38 -27.14
N CYS A 49 8.17 -5.06 -25.97
CA CYS A 49 7.33 -5.99 -25.21
C CYS A 49 6.05 -6.35 -25.97
N GLU A 50 5.40 -5.37 -26.59
CA GLU A 50 4.18 -5.59 -27.40
C GLU A 50 4.47 -6.46 -28.64
N ALA A 51 5.64 -6.30 -29.27
CA ALA A 51 6.02 -7.10 -30.44
C ALA A 51 6.46 -8.53 -30.08
N ARG A 52 7.19 -8.72 -28.97
CA ARG A 52 7.80 -10.02 -28.61
C ARG A 52 6.99 -10.83 -27.60
N HIS A 53 6.25 -10.16 -26.73
CA HIS A 53 5.50 -10.75 -25.62
C HIS A 53 4.12 -10.08 -25.44
N PRO A 54 3.25 -10.08 -26.48
CA PRO A 54 1.98 -9.34 -26.47
C PRO A 54 1.02 -9.78 -25.35
N GLU A 55 0.91 -11.08 -25.10
CA GLU A 55 0.01 -11.63 -24.09
C GLU A 55 0.44 -11.24 -22.67
N LEU A 56 1.73 -11.43 -22.34
CA LEU A 56 2.29 -11.01 -21.05
C LEU A 56 2.19 -9.50 -20.85
N THR A 57 2.40 -8.71 -21.91
CA THR A 57 2.27 -7.25 -21.85
C THR A 57 0.84 -6.85 -21.48
N SER A 58 -0.15 -7.42 -22.18
CA SER A 58 -1.58 -7.19 -21.89
C SER A 58 -1.97 -7.65 -20.47
N GLU A 59 -1.46 -8.80 -20.04
CA GLU A 59 -1.69 -9.34 -18.70
C GLU A 59 -1.16 -8.41 -17.61
N ILE A 60 0.09 -7.94 -17.76
CA ILE A 60 0.74 -7.02 -16.83
C ILE A 60 0.01 -5.68 -16.78
N ASP A 61 -0.32 -5.08 -17.94
CA ASP A 61 -1.07 -3.82 -18.00
C ASP A 61 -2.45 -3.96 -17.35
N SER A 62 -3.14 -5.07 -17.58
CA SER A 62 -4.41 -5.38 -16.93
C SER A 62 -4.25 -5.54 -15.42
N GLY A 63 -3.18 -6.20 -14.96
CA GLY A 63 -2.83 -6.33 -13.55
C GLY A 63 -2.58 -4.97 -12.89
N ILE A 64 -1.82 -4.08 -13.55
CA ILE A 64 -1.56 -2.71 -13.07
C ILE A 64 -2.86 -1.91 -12.96
N LYS A 65 -3.72 -1.96 -13.99
CA LYS A 65 -5.04 -1.29 -13.97
C LYS A 65 -5.91 -1.80 -12.82
N ARG A 66 -6.01 -3.12 -12.64
CA ARG A 66 -6.76 -3.72 -11.52
C ARG A 66 -6.23 -3.28 -10.16
N ALA A 67 -4.90 -3.29 -9.98
CA ALA A 67 -4.27 -2.87 -8.74
C ALA A 67 -4.52 -1.38 -8.44
N ARG A 68 -4.50 -0.53 -9.47
CA ARG A 68 -4.84 0.89 -9.35
C ARG A 68 -6.30 1.09 -8.92
N SER A 69 -7.25 0.50 -9.64
CA SER A 69 -8.68 0.61 -9.30
C SER A 69 -9.02 -0.01 -7.93
N GLN A 70 -8.26 -1.01 -7.48
CA GLN A 70 -8.39 -1.52 -6.12
C GLN A 70 -7.88 -0.51 -5.08
N ALA A 71 -6.74 0.15 -5.34
CA ALA A 71 -6.19 1.17 -4.45
C ALA A 71 -7.12 2.39 -4.33
N GLU A 72 -7.69 2.86 -5.45
CA GLU A 72 -8.69 3.94 -5.49
C GLU A 72 -9.91 3.59 -4.63
N ARG A 73 -10.49 2.38 -4.81
CA ARG A 73 -11.60 1.91 -3.97
C ARG A 73 -11.27 1.83 -2.48
N LYS A 74 -10.05 1.41 -2.13
CA LYS A 74 -9.60 1.37 -0.72
C LYS A 74 -9.46 2.79 -0.17
N TYR A 75 -8.91 3.70 -0.95
CA TYR A 75 -8.75 5.10 -0.59
C TYR A 75 -10.11 5.76 -0.33
N ASP A 76 -11.08 5.60 -1.24
CA ASP A 76 -12.44 6.14 -1.06
C ASP A 76 -13.11 5.63 0.22
N ARG A 77 -12.93 4.34 0.55
CA ARG A 77 -13.44 3.78 1.81
C ARG A 77 -12.80 4.41 3.05
N VAL A 78 -11.50 4.71 3.00
CA VAL A 78 -10.81 5.44 4.08
C VAL A 78 -11.36 6.86 4.19
N LEU A 79 -11.57 7.55 3.07
CA LEU A 79 -12.15 8.90 3.09
C LEU A 79 -13.57 8.92 3.66
N GLU A 80 -14.39 7.92 3.31
CA GLU A 80 -15.73 7.78 3.88
C GLU A 80 -15.66 7.55 5.40
N ALA A 81 -14.77 6.66 5.86
CA ALA A 81 -14.57 6.41 7.27
C ALA A 81 -14.13 7.67 8.05
N LEU A 82 -13.32 8.53 7.44
CA LEU A 82 -12.87 9.80 7.99
C LEU A 82 -13.96 10.86 8.11
N ARG A 83 -15.11 10.69 7.45
CA ARG A 83 -16.29 11.54 7.68
C ARG A 83 -16.92 11.32 9.05
N HIS A 84 -16.56 10.23 9.72
CA HIS A 84 -17.11 9.79 11.00
C HIS A 84 -16.05 9.81 12.11
N VAL A 85 -15.45 10.97 12.36
CA VAL A 85 -14.62 11.19 13.55
C VAL A 85 -15.53 11.70 14.68
N PRO A 86 -15.44 11.14 15.91
CA PRO A 86 -16.27 11.58 17.02
C PRO A 86 -16.19 13.09 17.25
N ASP A 87 -17.35 13.70 17.51
CA ASP A 87 -17.54 15.14 17.77
C ASP A 87 -17.10 16.10 16.64
N LEU A 88 -16.77 15.57 15.46
CA LEU A 88 -16.32 16.34 14.31
C LEU A 88 -17.16 16.04 13.07
N HIS A 89 -17.48 17.11 12.34
CA HIS A 89 -18.16 17.06 11.06
C HIS A 89 -17.11 17.28 9.98
N ALA A 90 -16.89 16.27 9.12
CA ALA A 90 -15.87 16.35 8.09
C ALA A 90 -16.48 16.72 6.71
N THR A 91 -15.80 17.60 5.99
CA THR A 91 -16.12 17.94 4.60
C THR A 91 -14.88 17.93 3.74
N GLN A 92 -14.97 17.33 2.57
CA GLN A 92 -13.87 17.32 1.61
C GLN A 92 -13.76 18.69 0.93
N GLY A 93 -12.54 19.19 0.78
CA GLY A 93 -12.25 20.41 0.04
C GLY A 93 -12.45 20.25 -1.46
N GLU A 94 -12.53 21.38 -2.17
CA GLU A 94 -12.80 21.43 -3.62
C GLU A 94 -11.79 20.63 -4.45
N THR A 95 -10.50 20.65 -4.07
CA THR A 95 -9.44 19.90 -4.79
C THR A 95 -9.43 18.41 -4.47
N GLY A 96 -10.15 17.99 -3.42
CA GLY A 96 -10.12 16.62 -2.92
C GLY A 96 -8.90 16.25 -2.06
N GLU A 97 -7.87 17.10 -2.01
CA GLU A 97 -6.61 16.88 -1.29
C GLU A 97 -6.68 17.22 0.20
N ARG A 98 -7.79 17.81 0.64
CA ARG A 98 -8.03 18.19 2.03
C ARG A 98 -9.36 17.67 2.53
N THR A 99 -9.37 17.23 3.77
CA THR A 99 -10.61 17.01 4.56
C THR A 99 -10.60 17.99 5.72
N TYR A 100 -11.57 18.89 5.75
CA TYR A 100 -11.77 19.87 6.81
C TYR A 100 -12.68 19.30 7.89
N TYR A 101 -12.40 19.61 9.15
CA TYR A 101 -13.15 19.16 10.31
C TYR A 101 -13.67 20.36 11.09
N ARG A 102 -14.97 20.33 11.37
CA ARG A 102 -15.71 21.32 12.14
C ARG A 102 -16.29 20.71 13.40
N ASN A 103 -16.35 21.47 14.47
CA ASN A 103 -17.27 21.16 15.57
C ASN A 103 -18.61 21.89 15.32
N THR A 104 -19.43 22.06 16.35
CA THR A 104 -20.72 22.77 16.23
C THR A 104 -20.59 24.26 15.91
N GLU A 105 -19.44 24.87 16.18
CA GLU A 105 -19.25 26.32 16.17
C GLU A 105 -18.17 26.79 15.17
N ASP A 106 -17.07 26.03 15.02
CA ASP A 106 -15.84 26.45 14.36
C ASP A 106 -15.22 25.39 13.44
N ASP A 107 -14.41 25.85 12.48
CA ASP A 107 -13.39 25.07 11.78
C ASP A 107 -12.19 24.79 12.70
N VAL A 108 -12.02 23.53 13.10
CA VAL A 108 -11.06 23.17 14.15
C VAL A 108 -9.80 22.49 13.63
N ALA A 109 -9.87 21.82 12.48
CA ALA A 109 -8.75 21.07 11.92
C ALA A 109 -8.90 20.81 10.42
N TYR A 110 -7.80 20.44 9.78
CA TYR A 110 -7.83 19.81 8.46
C TYR A 110 -6.77 18.71 8.34
N LEU A 111 -7.03 17.75 7.46
CA LEU A 111 -6.15 16.67 7.06
C LEU A 111 -5.78 16.87 5.59
N GLU A 112 -4.49 16.92 5.28
CA GLU A 112 -3.99 16.93 3.90
C GLU A 112 -3.58 15.53 3.48
N HIS A 113 -4.13 15.08 2.35
CA HIS A 113 -3.96 13.70 1.90
C HIS A 113 -4.06 13.53 0.38
N GLY A 114 -3.68 12.35 -0.09
CA GLY A 114 -3.76 11.94 -1.48
C GLY A 114 -3.58 10.44 -1.68
N LEU A 115 -3.67 9.98 -2.92
CA LEU A 115 -3.36 8.60 -3.31
C LEU A 115 -2.10 8.58 -4.19
N VAL A 116 -0.97 8.16 -3.61
CA VAL A 116 0.33 8.11 -4.30
C VAL A 116 0.86 6.69 -4.27
N ASN A 117 1.35 6.18 -5.40
CA ASN A 117 1.93 4.83 -5.48
C ASN A 117 1.02 3.72 -4.90
N ARG A 118 -0.31 3.85 -5.03
CA ARG A 118 -1.33 2.94 -4.49
C ARG A 118 -1.39 2.90 -2.95
N ARG A 119 -0.95 3.98 -2.29
CA ARG A 119 -0.92 4.15 -0.83
C ARG A 119 -1.61 5.45 -0.44
N PHE A 120 -2.15 5.46 0.77
CA PHE A 120 -2.65 6.70 1.36
C PHE A 120 -1.46 7.59 1.70
N MET A 121 -1.40 8.77 1.10
CA MET A 121 -0.39 9.76 1.40
C MET A 121 -0.95 10.73 2.44
N LEU A 122 -0.29 10.84 3.59
CA LEU A 122 -0.58 11.83 4.61
C LEU A 122 0.49 12.93 4.55
N SER A 123 0.09 14.14 4.18
CA SER A 123 0.99 15.30 4.13
C SER A 123 0.98 16.10 5.43
N GLY A 124 -0.14 16.08 6.17
CA GLY A 124 -0.21 16.79 7.45
C GLY A 124 -1.57 16.75 8.10
N ILE A 125 -1.57 16.96 9.42
CA ILE A 125 -2.77 17.27 10.19
C ILE A 125 -2.54 18.63 10.82
N TRP A 126 -3.39 19.59 10.48
CA TRP A 126 -3.40 20.89 11.12
C TRP A 126 -4.56 20.99 12.09
N VAL A 127 -4.30 21.59 13.26
CA VAL A 127 -5.31 21.90 14.27
C VAL A 127 -5.18 23.36 14.64
N ALA A 128 -6.31 24.06 14.65
CA ALA A 128 -6.39 25.47 15.00
C ALA A 128 -5.79 25.71 16.40
N PRO A 129 -4.98 26.78 16.60
CA PRO A 129 -4.25 27.01 17.85
C PRO A 129 -5.11 26.92 19.12
N ALA A 130 -6.31 27.50 19.11
CA ALA A 130 -7.26 27.48 20.24
C ALA A 130 -7.77 26.07 20.62
N TYR A 131 -7.61 25.10 19.72
CA TYR A 131 -8.11 23.74 19.82
C TYR A 131 -7.02 22.68 20.03
N ARG A 132 -5.75 23.12 20.09
CA ARG A 132 -4.62 22.23 20.37
C ARG A 132 -4.65 21.71 21.81
N GLY A 133 -4.04 20.55 22.04
CA GLY A 133 -4.05 19.88 23.35
C GLY A 133 -5.35 19.12 23.67
N ARG A 134 -6.39 19.23 22.83
CA ARG A 134 -7.70 18.56 23.03
C ARG A 134 -7.81 17.18 22.39
N GLY A 135 -6.71 16.61 21.89
CA GLY A 135 -6.70 15.27 21.28
C GLY A 135 -7.29 15.18 19.86
N ILE A 136 -7.66 16.29 19.21
CA ILE A 136 -8.28 16.29 17.86
C ILE A 136 -7.41 15.58 16.82
N ALA A 137 -6.12 15.94 16.73
CA ALA A 137 -5.20 15.30 15.79
C ALA A 137 -5.05 13.78 16.07
N HIS A 138 -5.09 13.40 17.34
CA HIS A 138 -5.04 11.99 17.74
C HIS A 138 -6.31 11.24 17.30
N ALA A 139 -7.50 11.82 17.50
CA ALA A 139 -8.77 11.23 17.08
C ALA A 139 -8.84 11.04 15.56
N ILE A 140 -8.47 12.06 14.79
CA ILE A 140 -8.40 12.00 13.32
C ILE A 140 -7.41 10.92 12.87
N LEU A 141 -6.18 10.95 13.39
CA LEU A 141 -5.14 9.99 13.00
C LEU A 141 -5.50 8.56 13.40
N ARG A 142 -6.13 8.37 14.55
CA ARG A 142 -6.62 7.06 14.99
C ARG A 142 -7.67 6.53 14.03
N ARG A 143 -8.67 7.35 13.65
CA ARG A 143 -9.70 6.92 12.70
C ARG A 143 -9.12 6.59 11.32
N LEU A 144 -8.17 7.38 10.83
CA LEU A 144 -7.41 7.09 9.61
C LEU A 144 -6.75 5.72 9.68
N VAL A 145 -6.01 5.47 10.77
CA VAL A 145 -5.26 4.23 10.96
C VAL A 145 -6.18 3.01 11.03
N GLU A 146 -7.28 3.10 11.77
CA GLU A 146 -8.27 2.02 11.87
C GLU A 146 -8.89 1.72 10.50
N ALA A 147 -9.33 2.75 9.77
CA ALA A 147 -9.90 2.58 8.44
C ALA A 147 -8.90 1.99 7.43
N ALA A 148 -7.63 2.42 7.49
CA ALA A 148 -6.58 1.90 6.64
C ALA A 148 -6.27 0.41 6.92
N ASP A 149 -6.31 0.00 8.19
CA ASP A 149 -6.19 -1.40 8.59
C ASP A 149 -7.36 -2.24 8.04
N GLU A 150 -8.59 -1.76 8.20
CA GLU A 150 -9.81 -2.46 7.73
C GLU A 150 -9.77 -2.80 6.23
N VAL A 151 -9.20 -1.91 5.42
CA VAL A 151 -9.11 -2.09 3.96
C VAL A 151 -7.74 -2.59 3.48
N GLY A 152 -6.79 -2.78 4.38
CA GLY A 152 -5.41 -3.17 4.06
C GLY A 152 -4.73 -2.18 3.12
N LEU A 153 -4.77 -0.89 3.45
CA LEU A 153 -4.09 0.19 2.70
C LEU A 153 -2.93 0.74 3.53
N GLY A 154 -1.72 0.74 2.97
CA GLY A 154 -0.56 1.35 3.63
C GLY A 154 -0.63 2.87 3.63
N ILE A 155 -0.05 3.47 4.67
CA ILE A 155 0.02 4.93 4.83
C ILE A 155 1.48 5.36 4.70
N GLU A 156 1.74 6.22 3.72
CA GLU A 156 2.98 6.99 3.61
C GLU A 156 2.77 8.34 4.28
N LEU A 157 3.71 8.76 5.10
CA LEU A 157 3.71 10.04 5.78
C LEU A 157 4.96 10.82 5.35
N ARG A 158 4.74 12.00 4.77
CA ARG A 158 5.79 13.02 4.65
C ARG A 158 5.48 14.11 5.65
N HIS A 159 6.29 14.16 6.70
CA HIS A 159 6.13 15.12 7.78
C HIS A 159 7.27 16.14 7.71
N ASP A 160 6.91 17.38 7.39
CA ASP A 160 7.74 18.53 7.71
C ASP A 160 6.99 19.36 8.77
N PRO A 161 7.66 19.80 9.84
CA PRO A 161 7.05 20.77 10.75
C PRO A 161 6.61 21.99 9.94
N PHE A 162 5.34 22.39 10.09
CA PHE A 162 4.78 23.52 9.34
C PHE A 162 4.06 24.51 10.27
N GLY A 163 4.21 25.80 9.95
CA GLY A 163 3.70 26.93 10.73
C GLY A 163 4.62 27.34 11.89
N ASP A 164 4.40 28.56 12.41
CA ASP A 164 5.23 29.17 13.46
C ASP A 164 4.95 28.63 14.87
N GLN A 165 3.85 27.88 15.03
CA GLN A 165 3.44 27.24 16.27
C GLN A 165 3.14 25.78 15.96
N GLY A 166 3.91 24.84 16.51
CA GLY A 166 3.75 23.41 16.25
C GLY A 166 4.70 22.54 17.07
N LEU A 167 4.63 21.22 16.87
CA LEU A 167 5.61 20.29 17.43
C LEU A 167 6.92 20.46 16.67
N ASP A 168 8.05 20.41 17.39
CA ASP A 168 9.34 20.20 16.74
C ASP A 168 9.37 18.82 16.07
N ARG A 169 10.39 18.59 15.23
CA ARG A 169 10.53 17.34 14.47
C ARG A 169 10.53 16.10 15.36
N ALA A 170 11.21 16.14 16.50
CA ALA A 170 11.34 14.98 17.38
C ALA A 170 10.00 14.64 18.06
N ALA A 171 9.30 15.65 18.55
CA ALA A 171 7.96 15.51 19.14
C ALA A 171 6.92 15.08 18.09
N LEU A 172 7.04 15.56 16.85
CA LEU A 172 6.19 15.16 15.72
C LEU A 172 6.43 13.69 15.34
N GLU A 173 7.69 13.27 15.19
CA GLU A 173 8.03 11.86 14.94
C GLU A 173 7.54 10.96 16.09
N ALA A 174 7.73 11.37 17.35
CA ALA A 174 7.21 10.65 18.50
C ALA A 174 5.67 10.54 18.51
N PHE A 175 4.96 11.59 18.07
CA PHE A 175 3.52 11.56 17.89
C PHE A 175 3.10 10.49 16.89
N TYR A 176 3.68 10.47 15.69
CA TYR A 176 3.35 9.48 14.67
C TYR A 176 3.79 8.06 15.05
N ASN A 177 4.93 7.88 15.71
CA ASN A 177 5.41 6.58 16.15
C ASN A 177 4.42 5.87 17.10
N ARG A 178 3.71 6.63 17.96
CA ARG A 178 2.65 6.06 18.83
C ARG A 178 1.49 5.46 18.05
N HIS A 179 1.30 5.87 16.79
CA HIS A 179 0.29 5.33 15.88
C HIS A 179 0.83 4.21 14.97
N GLY A 180 2.07 3.76 15.19
CA GLY A 180 2.70 2.66 14.47
C GLY A 180 3.41 3.07 13.19
N PHE A 181 3.64 4.36 12.97
CA PHE A 181 4.51 4.84 11.90
C PHE A 181 5.97 4.57 12.25
N GLN A 182 6.77 4.20 11.25
CA GLN A 182 8.18 3.86 11.40
C GLN A 182 8.96 4.33 10.19
N ARG A 183 10.27 4.56 10.34
CA ARG A 183 11.13 4.82 9.17
C ARG A 183 11.20 3.57 8.30
N HIS A 184 11.14 3.74 6.99
CA HIS A 184 11.18 2.64 6.04
C HIS A 184 11.91 3.06 4.76
N GLU A 185 12.70 2.15 4.17
CA GLU A 185 13.53 2.45 2.99
C GLU A 185 12.70 2.89 1.78
N ALA A 186 11.48 2.36 1.65
CA ALA A 186 10.55 2.75 0.58
C ALA A 186 9.99 4.18 0.70
N THR A 187 10.27 4.90 1.79
CA THR A 187 9.88 6.30 1.99
C THR A 187 11.06 7.11 2.52
N PRO A 188 12.06 7.43 1.67
CA PRO A 188 13.21 8.22 2.09
C PRO A 188 12.77 9.60 2.61
N GLY A 189 13.17 9.94 3.83
CA GLY A 189 12.85 11.21 4.47
C GLY A 189 11.49 11.30 5.15
N GLY A 190 10.65 10.25 5.06
CA GLY A 190 9.33 10.19 5.71
C GLY A 190 9.18 9.02 6.68
N LEU A 191 7.94 8.80 7.11
CA LEU A 191 7.55 7.63 7.89
C LEU A 191 6.54 6.80 7.09
N PHE A 192 6.46 5.54 7.43
CA PHE A 192 5.57 4.60 6.79
C PHE A 192 4.85 3.75 7.83
N ARG A 193 3.62 3.37 7.53
CA ARG A 193 2.85 2.43 8.33
C ARG A 193 2.25 1.35 7.45
N PHE A 194 2.62 0.11 7.72
CA PHE A 194 1.95 -1.05 7.14
C PHE A 194 0.58 -1.24 7.80
N PRO A 195 -0.46 -1.60 7.02
CA PRO A 195 -1.73 -1.95 7.61
C PRO A 195 -1.55 -3.21 8.44
N ARG A 196 -2.19 -3.26 9.61
CA ARG A 196 -2.19 -4.47 10.44
C ARG A 196 -3.00 -5.56 9.76
N THR A 197 -2.45 -6.76 9.74
CA THR A 197 -3.17 -7.96 9.36
C THR A 197 -4.03 -8.46 10.51
N PRO A 198 -5.06 -9.29 10.26
CA PRO A 198 -5.80 -9.96 11.34
C PRO A 198 -4.89 -10.74 12.30
N LEU A 199 -3.79 -11.31 11.81
CA LEU A 199 -2.81 -12.01 12.63
C LEU A 199 -2.11 -11.07 13.64
N ASP A 200 -1.84 -9.83 13.25
CA ASP A 200 -1.25 -8.82 14.15
C ASP A 200 -2.22 -8.39 15.26
N GLN A 201 -3.53 -8.51 15.03
CA GLN A 201 -4.56 -8.20 16.03
C GLN A 201 -4.62 -9.27 17.13
N HIS A 202 -4.31 -10.52 16.80
CA HIS A 202 -4.24 -11.65 17.74
C HIS A 202 -2.92 -11.76 18.51
N ALA A 203 -1.86 -11.08 18.04
CA ALA A 203 -0.54 -11.10 18.68
C ALA A 203 -0.39 -10.11 19.85
N ARG A 204 -1.45 -9.41 20.27
CA ARG A 204 -1.38 -8.57 21.48
C ARG A 204 -1.13 -9.47 22.70
N PRO A 205 -0.09 -9.21 23.53
CA PRO A 205 -0.05 -9.80 24.85
C PRO A 205 -1.27 -9.30 25.62
N SER A 206 -2.06 -10.23 26.13
CA SER A 206 -3.00 -9.99 27.23
C SER A 206 -2.28 -9.18 28.30
N GLY A 207 -2.90 -8.09 28.74
CA GLY A 207 -2.19 -6.98 29.37
C GLY A 207 -1.37 -7.32 30.60
N THR A 208 -0.32 -6.53 30.81
CA THR A 208 0.19 -6.23 32.14
C THR A 208 -0.45 -4.93 32.61
N SER A 209 -1.46 -5.06 33.47
CA SER A 209 -1.85 -4.03 34.41
C SER A 209 -0.69 -3.78 35.38
N HIS A 210 -0.26 -2.52 35.52
CA HIS A 210 0.39 -2.01 36.71
C HIS A 210 -0.15 -0.60 36.98
#